data_AF-A0A9K3JNL7-F1
#
_entry.id   AF-A0A9K3JNL7-F1
#
_cell.length_a   1.000
_cell.length_b   1.000
_cell.length_c   1.000
_cell.angle_alpha   90.00
_cell.angle_beta   90.00
_cell.angle_gamma   90.00
#
_symmetry.space_group_name_H-M   'P 1'
#
loop_
_entity.id
_entity.type
_entity.pdbx_description
1 polymer ?
#
loop_
_entity_poly.entity_id
_entity_poly.type
_entity_poly.pdbx_seq_one_letter_code
_entity_poly.pdbx_strand_id
1 'polypeptide(L)'
;MFRVNGRYVEWQKWNFRIGFTPREGLVIHSVAYVDGSRGRRPIAHRLSFVEMVGCDCLGYIKYFDAHFTNFTRGVETIENCVCMHEEDHGILWKHQDWRTGLAEVRRSRRLTVSFICTVANYVSIGTFSR
;
A
#
# COMPACT_ATOMS: atom_id res chain seq x y z
N MET A 1 -4.88 6.84 -8.91
CA MET A 1 -4.02 7.69 -8.07
C MET A 1 -4.55 7.69 -6.66
N PHE A 2 -3.68 7.47 -5.68
CA PHE A 2 -3.99 7.48 -4.25
C PHE A 2 -3.92 8.90 -3.67
N ARG A 3 -4.60 9.12 -2.53
CA ARG A 3 -4.51 10.32 -1.69
C ARG A 3 -3.97 9.92 -0.33
N VAL A 4 -3.16 10.80 0.26
CA VAL A 4 -2.52 10.59 1.56
C VAL A 4 -2.82 11.78 2.45
N ASN A 5 -3.35 11.52 3.64
CA ASN A 5 -3.55 12.53 4.69
C ASN A 5 -2.84 12.05 5.96
N GLY A 6 -1.61 12.51 6.16
CA GLY A 6 -0.69 11.99 7.18
C GLY A 6 -0.41 10.51 6.96
N ARG A 7 -1.03 9.65 7.79
CA ARG A 7 -0.93 8.18 7.75
C ARG A 7 -2.19 7.49 7.18
N TYR A 8 -3.23 8.23 6.85
CA TYR A 8 -4.46 7.69 6.25
C TYR A 8 -4.34 7.75 4.72
N VAL A 9 -4.66 6.63 4.06
CA VAL A 9 -4.51 6.45 2.63
C VAL A 9 -5.86 6.09 2.02
N GLU A 10 -6.21 6.79 0.96
CA GLU A 10 -7.42 6.55 0.16
C GLU A 10 -7.03 6.25 -1.28
N TRP A 11 -7.41 5.08 -1.77
CA TRP A 11 -7.06 4.63 -3.11
C TRP A 11 -8.25 3.97 -3.79
N GLN A 12 -8.80 4.63 -4.82
CA GLN A 12 -10.04 4.24 -5.46
C GLN A 12 -11.19 4.11 -4.44
N LYS A 13 -11.60 2.87 -4.12
CA LYS A 13 -12.61 2.54 -3.09
C LYS A 13 -11.99 2.02 -1.79
N TRP A 14 -10.67 1.82 -1.74
CA TRP A 14 -9.95 1.37 -0.56
C TRP A 14 -9.63 2.52 0.37
N ASN A 15 -9.78 2.28 1.66
CA ASN A 15 -9.24 3.14 2.71
C ASN A 15 -8.51 2.28 3.76
N PHE A 16 -7.36 2.77 4.22
CA PHE A 16 -6.56 2.11 5.25
C PHE A 16 -5.63 3.12 5.93
N ARG A 17 -5.00 2.71 7.04
CA ARG A 17 -3.98 3.51 7.72
C ARG A 17 -2.64 2.78 7.72
N ILE A 18 -1.58 3.49 7.40
CA ILE A 18 -0.20 2.99 7.50
C ILE A 18 0.30 3.27 8.92
N GLY A 19 0.65 2.21 9.63
CA GLY A 19 1.34 2.22 10.91
C GLY A 19 2.73 1.59 10.77
N PHE A 20 3.58 1.88 11.73
CA PHE A 20 4.93 1.31 11.82
C PHE A 20 5.19 0.84 13.24
N THR A 21 5.85 -0.31 13.39
CA THR A 21 6.33 -0.81 14.68
C THR A 21 7.73 -1.41 14.54
N PRO A 22 8.65 -1.23 15.52
CA PRO A 22 9.99 -1.81 15.44
C PRO A 22 10.02 -3.34 15.61
N ARG A 23 8.92 -3.97 16.04
CA ARG A 23 8.82 -5.44 16.20
C ARG A 23 8.31 -6.15 14.94
N GLU A 24 7.36 -5.57 14.22
CA GLU A 24 6.67 -6.22 13.09
C GLU A 24 6.86 -5.49 11.75
N GLY A 25 7.53 -4.34 11.76
CA GLY A 25 7.71 -3.51 10.58
C GLY A 25 6.45 -2.72 10.21
N LEU A 26 6.10 -2.76 8.92
CA LEU A 26 4.93 -2.12 8.34
C LEU A 26 3.63 -2.80 8.80
N VAL A 27 2.71 -2.02 9.38
CA VAL A 27 1.40 -2.50 9.84
C VAL A 27 0.29 -1.69 9.18
N ILE A 28 -0.58 -2.34 8.42
CA ILE A 28 -1.77 -1.74 7.82
C ILE A 28 -2.96 -1.92 8.77
N HIS A 29 -3.58 -0.81 9.16
CA HIS A 29 -4.71 -0.77 10.10
C HIS A 29 -6.03 -0.44 9.41
N SER A 30 -7.10 -1.10 9.89
CA SER A 30 -8.51 -0.82 9.56
C SER A 30 -8.79 -0.73 8.05
N VAL A 31 -8.27 -1.69 7.28
CA VAL A 31 -8.51 -1.83 5.84
C VAL A 31 -10.00 -2.01 5.59
N ALA A 32 -10.60 -1.09 4.85
CA ALA A 32 -11.99 -1.16 4.44
C ALA A 32 -12.16 -0.77 2.98
N TYR A 33 -13.26 -1.28 2.39
CA TYR A 33 -13.67 -1.00 1.03
C TYR A 33 -15.00 -0.25 1.03
N VAL A 34 -15.10 0.83 0.25
CA VAL A 34 -16.32 1.61 0.09
C VAL A 34 -17.12 1.03 -1.07
N ASP A 35 -18.22 0.38 -0.73
CA ASP A 35 -19.16 -0.18 -1.68
C ASP A 35 -20.38 0.74 -1.79
N GLY A 36 -20.71 1.19 -3.00
CA GLY A 36 -21.53 2.40 -3.21
C GLY A 36 -22.91 2.36 -2.57
N SER A 37 -23.52 1.17 -2.48
CA SER A 37 -24.84 0.95 -1.87
C SER A 37 -24.80 0.47 -0.42
N ARG A 38 -23.61 0.15 0.13
CA ARG A 38 -23.45 -0.49 1.46
C ARG A 38 -22.42 0.19 2.37
N GLY A 39 -21.88 1.33 1.95
CA GLY A 39 -20.96 2.15 2.73
C GLY A 39 -19.57 1.52 2.93
N ARG A 40 -18.90 1.90 4.01
CA ARG A 40 -17.54 1.46 4.36
C ARG A 40 -17.59 0.08 5.01
N ARG A 41 -17.08 -0.94 4.31
CA ARG A 41 -17.04 -2.34 4.74
C ARG A 41 -15.63 -2.71 5.24
N PRO A 42 -15.40 -2.96 6.55
CA PRO A 42 -14.11 -3.42 7.03
C PRO A 42 -13.81 -4.82 6.47
N ILE A 43 -12.58 -5.02 5.97
CA ILE A 43 -12.10 -6.27 5.39
C ILE A 43 -11.01 -6.89 6.27
N ALA A 44 -10.08 -6.07 6.80
CA ALA A 44 -9.07 -6.52 7.74
C ALA A 44 -8.81 -5.46 8.79
N HIS A 45 -8.85 -5.84 10.07
CA HIS A 45 -8.60 -4.91 11.17
C HIS A 45 -7.12 -4.53 11.28
N ARG A 46 -6.23 -5.49 11.02
CA ARG A 46 -4.78 -5.35 11.09
C ARG A 46 -4.12 -6.35 10.15
N LEU A 47 -3.11 -5.91 9.41
CA LEU A 47 -2.23 -6.75 8.61
C LEU A 47 -0.79 -6.26 8.83
N SER A 48 0.16 -7.16 9.08
CA SER A 48 1.58 -6.87 9.23
C SER A 48 2.35 -7.76 8.26
N PHE A 49 3.31 -7.21 7.51
CA PHE A 49 3.94 -7.94 6.40
C PHE A 49 5.46 -7.81 6.35
N VAL A 50 6.10 -8.92 5.98
CA VAL A 50 7.55 -9.08 5.85
C VAL A 50 7.88 -9.76 4.50
N GLU A 51 7.80 -9.02 3.38
CA GLU A 51 8.59 -9.30 2.16
C GLU A 51 8.99 -8.05 1.31
N MET A 52 10.26 -7.61 1.20
CA MET A 52 10.70 -6.44 0.40
C MET A 52 10.86 -6.82 -1.07
N VAL A 53 10.13 -6.11 -1.93
CA VAL A 53 10.39 -6.07 -3.36
C VAL A 53 11.05 -4.73 -3.69
N GLY A 54 12.10 -4.75 -4.51
CA GLY A 54 12.73 -3.54 -5.03
C GLY A 54 11.72 -2.70 -5.80
N CYS A 55 11.83 -1.37 -5.68
CA CYS A 55 10.90 -0.44 -6.34
C CYS A 55 11.27 -0.24 -7.83
N ASP A 56 11.28 -1.32 -8.62
CA ASP A 56 11.54 -1.33 -10.07
C ASP A 56 10.34 -0.80 -10.88
N CYS A 57 9.73 0.28 -10.41
CA CYS A 57 8.35 0.65 -10.69
C CYS A 57 8.28 2.04 -11.33
N LEU A 58 8.01 2.11 -12.63
CA LEU A 58 7.74 3.38 -13.33
C LEU A 58 6.35 3.93 -12.92
N GLY A 59 6.32 4.96 -12.08
CA GLY A 59 5.07 5.59 -11.66
C GLY A 59 5.21 6.70 -10.63
N TYR A 60 4.08 7.10 -10.04
CA TYR A 60 4.05 8.05 -8.92
C TYR A 60 4.35 7.31 -7.61
N ILE A 61 5.54 7.55 -7.07
CA ILE A 61 6.05 6.96 -5.84
C ILE A 61 5.92 7.97 -4.69
N LYS A 62 5.44 7.51 -3.53
CA LYS A 62 5.40 8.28 -2.28
C LYS A 62 6.08 7.52 -1.15
N TYR A 63 7.09 8.16 -0.58
CA TYR A 63 7.79 7.66 0.60
C TYR A 63 7.18 8.15 1.91
N PHE A 64 7.37 7.38 2.99
CA PHE A 64 7.01 7.73 4.37
C PHE A 64 8.14 7.39 5.34
N ASP A 65 8.22 8.21 6.39
CA ASP A 65 9.22 8.09 7.43
C ASP A 65 8.70 7.26 8.61
N ALA A 66 9.56 6.38 9.14
CA ALA A 66 9.30 5.65 10.36
C ALA A 66 9.85 6.44 11.55
N HIS A 67 9.14 6.38 12.68
CA HIS A 67 9.63 6.89 13.95
C HIS A 67 9.55 5.75 14.96
N PHE A 68 10.65 5.48 15.64
CA PHE A 68 10.73 4.46 16.68
C PHE A 68 11.52 4.97 17.88
N THR A 69 11.29 4.37 19.05
CA THR A 69 12.02 4.72 20.28
C THR A 69 13.18 3.77 20.47
N ASN A 70 14.40 4.29 20.56
CA ASN A 70 15.58 3.50 20.92
C ASN A 70 15.61 3.23 22.44
N PHE A 71 16.37 2.22 22.88
CA PHE A 71 16.53 1.83 24.29
C PHE A 71 17.04 2.99 25.17
N THR A 72 17.81 3.92 24.59
CA THR A 72 18.30 5.15 25.22
C THR A 72 17.22 6.23 25.42
N ARG A 73 15.93 5.92 25.19
CA ARG A 73 14.77 6.81 25.26
C ARG A 73 14.75 7.96 24.23
N GLY A 74 15.64 7.94 23.24
CA GLY A 74 15.58 8.81 22.07
C GLY A 74 14.54 8.35 21.07
N VAL A 75 13.98 9.28 20.29
CA VAL A 75 13.19 8.97 19.09
C VAL A 75 14.11 9.02 17.89
N GLU A 76 14.23 7.92 17.16
CA GLU A 76 14.97 7.83 15.91
C GLU A 76 13.99 7.78 14.73
N THR A 77 14.38 8.46 13.65
CA THR A 77 13.55 8.66 12.48
C THR A 77 14.25 8.08 11.24
N ILE A 78 13.68 7.01 10.66
CA ILE A 78 14.19 6.47 9.39
C ILE A 78 13.43 7.17 8.26
N GLU A 79 14.11 8.07 7.58
CA GLU A 79 13.57 8.75 6.40
C GLU A 79 13.34 7.76 5.26
N ASN A 80 12.25 7.94 4.51
CA ASN A 80 11.91 7.20 3.29
C ASN A 80 11.84 5.66 3.40
N CYS A 81 11.67 5.12 4.61
CA CYS A 81 11.71 3.68 4.89
C CYS A 81 10.54 2.86 4.28
N VAL A 82 9.36 3.47 4.11
CA VAL A 82 8.20 2.88 3.43
C VAL A 82 8.08 3.52 2.06
N CYS A 83 7.98 2.70 1.01
CA CYS A 83 7.64 3.12 -0.34
C CYS A 83 6.19 2.73 -0.66
N MET A 84 5.44 3.59 -1.34
CA MET A 84 4.11 3.26 -1.89
C MET A 84 3.96 3.83 -3.29
N HIS A 85 3.49 3.01 -4.23
CA HIS A 85 3.31 3.38 -5.61
C HIS A 85 2.13 2.65 -6.27
N GLU A 86 1.56 3.26 -7.31
CA GLU A 86 0.50 2.69 -8.14
C GLU A 86 1.11 2.15 -9.43
N GLU A 87 0.99 0.85 -9.65
CA GLU A 87 1.45 0.15 -10.85
C GLU A 87 0.28 -0.13 -11.80
N ASP A 88 0.52 -0.10 -13.11
CA ASP A 88 -0.41 -0.63 -14.09
C ASP A 88 -0.26 -2.16 -14.16
N HIS A 89 -1.35 -2.89 -13.92
CA HIS A 89 -1.38 -4.35 -13.90
C HIS A 89 -2.11 -4.89 -15.15
N GLY A 90 -1.86 -4.26 -16.30
CA GLY A 90 -2.38 -4.71 -17.59
C GLY A 90 -3.89 -4.49 -17.75
N ILE A 91 -4.56 -5.41 -18.45
CA ILE A 91 -5.99 -5.33 -18.74
C ILE A 91 -6.79 -5.93 -17.57
N LEU A 92 -7.70 -5.15 -16.98
CA LEU A 92 -8.64 -5.63 -15.97
C LEU A 92 -9.79 -6.40 -16.63
N TRP A 93 -10.37 -5.81 -17.67
CA TRP A 93 -11.31 -6.50 -18.56
C TRP A 93 -11.28 -5.88 -19.95
N LYS A 94 -11.54 -6.72 -20.95
CA LYS A 94 -11.85 -6.33 -22.32
C LYS A 94 -13.12 -7.03 -22.74
N HIS A 95 -14.08 -6.30 -23.28
CA HIS A 95 -15.24 -6.83 -23.98
C HIS A 95 -15.31 -6.21 -25.37
N GLN A 96 -15.78 -6.98 -26.33
CA GLN A 96 -16.01 -6.53 -27.69
C GLN A 96 -17.34 -7.09 -28.11
N ASP A 97 -18.37 -6.24 -28.11
CA ASP A 97 -19.69 -6.63 -28.58
C ASP A 97 -19.70 -6.56 -30.11
N TRP A 98 -19.83 -7.71 -30.75
CA TRP A 98 -19.88 -7.83 -32.20
C TRP A 98 -21.18 -7.29 -32.81
N ARG A 99 -22.25 -7.15 -32.02
CA ARG A 99 -23.56 -6.66 -32.49
C ARG A 99 -23.64 -5.14 -32.54
N THR A 100 -23.00 -4.46 -31.59
CA THR A 100 -22.96 -2.99 -31.51
C THR A 100 -21.64 -2.40 -32.02
N GLY A 101 -20.61 -3.22 -32.23
CA GLY A 101 -19.27 -2.77 -32.60
C GLY A 101 -18.49 -2.11 -31.45
N LEU A 102 -19.05 -2.08 -30.24
CA LEU A 102 -18.45 -1.42 -29.09
C LEU A 102 -17.35 -2.30 -28.49
N ALA A 103 -16.13 -1.77 -28.48
CA ALA A 103 -14.98 -2.35 -27.79
C ALA A 103 -14.71 -1.58 -26.49
N GLU A 104 -14.94 -2.23 -25.36
CA GLU A 104 -14.61 -1.68 -24.04
C GLU A 104 -13.34 -2.34 -23.49
N VAL A 105 -12.38 -1.52 -23.08
CA VAL A 105 -11.20 -1.95 -22.33
C VAL A 105 -11.14 -1.13 -21.05
N ARG A 106 -10.82 -1.77 -19.92
CA ARG A 106 -10.35 -1.09 -18.71
C ARG A 106 -9.06 -1.74 -18.24
N ARG A 107 -8.13 -0.93 -17.76
CA ARG A 107 -6.84 -1.39 -17.23
C ARG A 107 -6.92 -1.62 -15.72
N SER A 108 -6.20 -2.63 -15.25
CA SER A 108 -6.05 -2.92 -13.83
C SER A 108 -4.95 -2.04 -13.26
N ARG A 109 -5.08 -1.65 -11.99
CA ARG A 109 -4.04 -0.93 -11.28
C ARG A 109 -3.84 -1.59 -9.94
N ARG A 110 -2.58 -1.77 -9.55
CA ARG A 110 -2.18 -2.39 -8.29
C ARG A 110 -1.52 -1.33 -7.41
N LEU A 111 -1.97 -1.20 -6.18
CA LEU A 111 -1.26 -0.39 -5.19
C LEU A 111 -0.29 -1.29 -4.44
N THR A 112 1.00 -1.00 -4.58
CA THR A 112 2.07 -1.72 -3.91
C THR A 112 2.63 -0.82 -2.81
N VAL A 113 2.70 -1.35 -1.59
CA VAL A 113 3.31 -0.70 -0.42
C VAL A 113 4.43 -1.60 0.06
N SER A 114 5.67 -1.15 0.01
CA SER A 114 6.87 -1.87 0.47
C SER A 114 7.59 -1.11 1.58
N PHE A 115 8.39 -1.82 2.36
CA PHE A 115 9.09 -1.29 3.52
C PHE A 115 10.44 -1.97 3.72
N ILE A 116 11.40 -1.20 4.22
CA ILE A 116 12.76 -1.63 4.50
C ILE A 116 13.13 -1.20 5.94
N CYS A 117 13.44 -2.15 6.82
CA CYS A 117 14.37 -1.89 7.91
C CYS A 117 15.24 -3.09 8.27
N THR A 118 16.40 -2.73 8.79
CA THR A 118 17.30 -3.57 9.58
C THR A 118 16.81 -3.60 11.03
N VAL A 119 16.27 -4.75 11.46
CA VAL A 119 16.04 -5.04 12.87
C VAL A 119 17.27 -5.80 13.36
N ALA A 120 18.24 -5.05 13.91
CA ALA A 120 19.60 -5.55 14.16
C ALA A 120 20.22 -6.15 12.87
N ASN A 121 20.85 -7.33 12.95
CA ASN A 121 21.49 -8.00 11.80
C ASN A 121 20.51 -8.68 10.82
N TYR A 122 19.20 -8.62 11.06
CA TYR A 122 18.19 -9.22 10.17
C TYR A 122 17.40 -8.15 9.44
N VAL A 123 17.37 -8.24 8.11
CA VAL A 123 16.54 -7.38 7.27
C VAL A 123 15.15 -8.01 7.18
N SER A 124 14.17 -7.38 7.82
CA SER A 124 12.74 -7.68 7.66
C SER A 124 12.13 -6.77 6.58
N ILE A 125 12.80 -6.78 5.42
CA ILE A 125 12.19 -7.01 4.10
C ILE A 125 10.63 -7.04 4.16
N GLY A 126 9.85 -6.01 3.72
CA GLY A 126 8.36 -5.88 3.85
C GLY A 126 7.53 -5.41 2.61
N THR A 127 6.31 -5.96 2.29
CA THR A 127 5.39 -5.52 1.16
C THR A 127 3.89 -5.97 1.28
N PHE A 128 2.95 -5.27 0.61
CA PHE A 128 1.55 -5.63 0.28
C PHE A 128 1.16 -5.10 -1.12
N SER A 129 0.48 -5.90 -1.97
CA SER A 129 0.02 -5.46 -3.31
C SER A 129 -1.46 -5.81 -3.55
N ARG A 130 -2.29 -4.86 -3.99
CA ARG A 130 -3.75 -5.07 -4.18
C ARG A 130 -4.39 -4.26 -5.30
#